data_AF-A0A2U1WDE4-F1
#
_entry.id   AF-A0A2U1WDE4-F1
#
_cell.length_a   1.000
_cell.length_b   1.000
_cell.length_c   1.000
_cell.angle_alpha   90.00
_cell.angle_beta   90.00
_cell.angle_gamma   90.00
#
_symmetry.space_group_name_H-M   'P 1'
#
loop_
_entity.id
_entity.type
_entity.pdbx_description
1 polymer ?
#
loop_
_entity_poly.entity_id
_entity_poly.type
_entity_poly.pdbx_seq_one_letter_code
_entity_poly.pdbx_strand_id
1 'polypeptide(L)'
;MGQKPRGPGRWPGLLLGAVAGGVVFGGALTAAQEALADDGRMQGRALVEERCSACHQKEADGSLHRIDHVRKTPEGWTMTLFRMRQFHGVALSDEEQRTLVRYFADRQGLAPEEAAPYRYVLERRPSVVEEPVTDGDLSVMCARCHSVARVGLQRRDEDEWRRLVNFHLGQWPTIEYSAQGRDRKWWEIASTEVPQTLGGKFPFKTDAWTSWQAAPKPDLSGRWAVAGHRAGIGSYGGTATIAKEATRDGDGYRITYDLTDSAGKPLKGEGRSTVFTGYEWRGTGTLDGKPVREVFAASRDGSRLDGRWFLTQQDEVGGSLHAVRAGGADSMILGTSQSFLKAGSTARITLWGSGLDRGEVGFGPGVSAKILSRGPTSVTVEATAAADAAPGARSLTVGGAKAGGFAVYATLDSIRVEPDFTIARVGGNGGPVPPMTAQFEAVGYLNGPDGKPGTADDVRVGPMPASWSVEPFNDAAAQMEDVRFAGAMGSSGLFTPAGAGPNPQRQFGTNNIGDLKVVGTVIDGSATLTGTGRLISTVQRWNDPPIH
;
A
#
# COMPACT_ATOMS: atom_id res chain seq x y z
N MET A 1 -67.39 -4.61 -9.15
CA MET A 1 -67.19 -3.21 -9.56
C MET A 1 -65.77 -3.13 -10.11
N GLY A 2 -65.50 -3.47 -11.37
CA GLY A 2 -65.79 -2.68 -12.59
C GLY A 2 -64.72 -1.59 -12.73
N GLN A 3 -63.89 -1.46 -13.75
CA GLN A 3 -63.75 -2.06 -15.09
C GLN A 3 -62.29 -1.86 -15.56
N LYS A 4 -61.82 -2.75 -16.43
CA LYS A 4 -60.56 -2.70 -17.22
C LYS A 4 -60.86 -2.02 -18.60
N PRO A 5 -59.95 -2.01 -19.60
CA PRO A 5 -59.05 -0.95 -20.06
C PRO A 5 -59.41 -0.35 -21.45
N ARG A 6 -58.64 0.60 -21.99
CA ARG A 6 -58.63 0.95 -23.45
C ARG A 6 -57.20 1.26 -23.94
N GLY A 7 -56.72 0.52 -24.94
CA GLY A 7 -55.68 0.97 -25.89
C GLY A 7 -56.35 1.48 -27.18
N PRO A 8 -55.71 1.38 -28.36
CA PRO A 8 -54.38 1.84 -28.80
C PRO A 8 -54.49 2.95 -29.86
N GLY A 9 -53.44 3.74 -30.10
CA GLY A 9 -53.40 4.79 -31.13
C GLY A 9 -52.22 4.64 -32.09
N ARG A 10 -52.53 4.45 -33.38
CA ARG A 10 -51.61 4.31 -34.52
C ARG A 10 -50.91 5.63 -34.90
N TRP A 11 -49.77 5.47 -35.59
CA TRP A 11 -48.91 6.45 -36.28
C TRP A 11 -49.62 7.43 -37.24
N PRO A 12 -48.92 8.52 -37.61
CA PRO A 12 -48.34 8.53 -38.96
C PRO A 12 -46.86 8.97 -38.98
N GLY A 13 -46.12 8.43 -39.94
CA GLY A 13 -44.69 8.70 -40.14
C GLY A 13 -44.38 10.01 -40.84
N LEU A 14 -43.11 10.40 -40.77
CA LEU A 14 -42.47 11.23 -41.79
C LEU A 14 -40.99 10.82 -41.93
N LEU A 15 -40.60 10.66 -43.19
CA LEU A 15 -39.25 10.43 -43.69
C LEU A 15 -38.35 11.66 -43.57
N LEU A 16 -37.05 11.39 -43.74
CA LEU A 16 -35.93 12.25 -44.15
C LEU A 16 -35.02 12.83 -43.06
N GLY A 17 -33.73 12.55 -43.25
CA GLY A 17 -32.66 13.48 -42.86
C GLY A 17 -31.47 12.83 -42.19
N ALA A 18 -30.65 12.10 -42.94
CA ALA A 18 -29.26 11.87 -42.55
C ALA A 18 -28.54 13.24 -42.56
N VAL A 19 -28.12 13.72 -41.39
CA VAL A 19 -27.08 14.75 -41.28
C VAL A 19 -26.00 14.20 -40.38
N ALA A 20 -24.87 13.86 -41.01
CA ALA A 20 -23.60 13.66 -40.33
C ALA A 20 -23.22 14.97 -39.63
N GLY A 21 -23.22 14.94 -38.30
CA GLY A 21 -22.80 16.05 -37.45
C GLY A 21 -21.98 15.50 -36.30
N GLY A 22 -20.71 15.21 -36.56
CA GLY A 22 -19.72 14.95 -35.52
C GLY A 22 -19.51 16.22 -34.71
N VAL A 23 -20.26 16.39 -33.62
CA VAL A 23 -19.99 17.42 -32.63
C VAL A 23 -18.89 16.90 -31.70
N VAL A 24 -17.74 17.55 -31.80
CA VAL A 24 -16.60 17.42 -30.89
C VAL A 24 -17.05 17.84 -29.49
N PHE A 25 -17.46 16.86 -28.66
CA PHE A 25 -17.76 17.08 -27.24
C PHE A 25 -16.49 17.20 -26.35
N GLY A 26 -15.30 17.28 -26.95
CA GLY A 26 -14.04 17.35 -26.21
C GLY A 26 -13.78 18.67 -25.47
N GLY A 27 -14.27 19.80 -25.99
CA GLY A 27 -13.90 21.13 -25.47
C GLY A 27 -14.70 21.62 -24.25
N ALA A 28 -15.95 21.18 -24.10
CA ALA A 28 -16.81 21.63 -23.00
C ALA A 28 -16.49 20.94 -21.67
N LEU A 29 -16.02 19.68 -21.71
CA LEU A 29 -15.60 18.92 -20.52
C LEU A 29 -14.25 19.42 -19.96
N THR A 30 -13.32 19.84 -20.81
CA THR A 30 -12.03 20.40 -20.38
C THR A 30 -12.18 21.76 -19.72
N ALA A 31 -13.02 22.65 -20.26
CA ALA A 31 -13.27 23.96 -19.66
C ALA A 31 -14.01 23.87 -18.31
N ALA A 32 -14.91 22.91 -18.15
CA ALA A 32 -15.59 22.65 -16.88
C ALA A 32 -14.65 22.07 -15.81
N GLN A 33 -13.69 21.22 -16.19
CA GLN A 33 -12.66 20.71 -15.26
C GLN A 33 -11.69 21.80 -14.81
N GLU A 34 -11.23 22.67 -15.72
CA GLU A 34 -10.36 23.79 -15.35
C GLU A 34 -11.06 24.76 -14.39
N ALA A 35 -12.35 25.04 -14.61
CA ALA A 35 -13.15 25.90 -13.72
C ALA A 35 -13.36 25.31 -12.31
N LEU A 36 -13.59 24.00 -12.18
CA LEU A 36 -13.75 23.34 -10.87
C LEU A 36 -12.43 23.23 -10.08
N ALA A 37 -11.32 22.97 -10.78
CA ALA A 37 -9.99 22.98 -10.17
C ALA A 37 -9.58 24.39 -9.70
N ASP A 38 -10.01 25.42 -10.43
CA ASP A 38 -9.78 26.82 -10.03
C ASP A 38 -10.63 27.22 -8.82
N ASP A 39 -11.90 26.82 -8.77
CA ASP A 39 -12.79 27.04 -7.63
C ASP A 39 -12.26 26.38 -6.34
N GLY A 40 -11.79 25.13 -6.41
CA GLY A 40 -11.19 24.44 -5.25
C GLY A 40 -9.90 25.10 -4.75
N ARG A 41 -9.05 25.64 -5.64
CA ARG A 41 -7.86 26.41 -5.25
C ARG A 41 -8.22 27.75 -4.60
N MET A 42 -9.25 28.42 -5.12
CA MET A 42 -9.74 29.69 -4.57
C MET A 42 -10.37 29.49 -3.18
N GLN A 43 -11.18 28.45 -3.01
CA GLN A 43 -11.74 28.07 -1.71
C GLN A 43 -10.65 27.70 -0.70
N GLY A 44 -9.67 26.89 -1.09
CA GLY A 44 -8.54 26.54 -0.24
C GLY A 44 -7.76 27.78 0.23
N ARG A 45 -7.46 28.71 -0.69
CA ARG A 45 -6.80 29.97 -0.35
C ARG A 45 -7.63 30.84 0.60
N ALA A 46 -8.93 30.95 0.37
CA ALA A 46 -9.82 31.70 1.25
C ALA A 46 -9.86 31.10 2.67
N LEU A 47 -9.93 29.78 2.79
CA LEU A 47 -9.87 29.08 4.07
C LEU A 47 -8.54 29.29 4.79
N VAL A 48 -7.42 29.32 4.08
CA VAL A 48 -6.12 29.64 4.68
C VAL A 48 -6.11 31.05 5.27
N GLU A 49 -6.62 32.03 4.54
CA GLU A 49 -6.72 33.41 5.05
C GLU A 49 -7.67 33.49 6.26
N GLU A 50 -8.84 32.85 6.21
CA GLU A 50 -9.84 32.90 7.29
C GLU A 50 -9.39 32.14 8.55
N ARG A 51 -8.77 30.97 8.38
CA ARG A 51 -8.53 30.01 9.48
C ARG A 51 -7.09 30.03 10.00
N CYS A 52 -6.12 30.52 9.22
CA CYS A 52 -4.70 30.40 9.56
C CYS A 52 -4.00 31.75 9.83
N SER A 53 -4.44 32.85 9.18
CA SER A 53 -3.75 34.15 9.23
C SER A 53 -3.68 34.79 10.62
N ALA A 54 -4.60 34.45 11.52
CA ALA A 54 -4.61 34.94 12.90
C ALA A 54 -3.34 34.55 13.69
N CYS A 55 -2.70 33.44 13.32
CA CYS A 55 -1.49 32.93 13.99
C CYS A 55 -0.28 32.89 13.05
N HIS A 56 -0.51 32.59 11.77
CA HIS A 56 0.53 32.53 10.76
C HIS A 56 0.73 33.90 10.12
N GLN A 57 1.78 34.60 10.53
CA GLN A 57 2.09 35.93 10.02
C GLN A 57 2.42 35.89 8.53
N LYS A 58 1.94 36.88 7.81
CA LYS A 58 2.25 37.09 6.41
C LYS A 58 3.61 37.77 6.28
N GLU A 59 4.47 37.21 5.43
CA GLU A 59 5.79 37.71 5.13
C GLU A 59 5.73 38.77 4.02
N ALA A 60 6.84 39.46 3.76
CA ALA A 60 6.91 40.56 2.81
C ALA A 60 6.60 40.15 1.36
N ASP A 61 6.88 38.89 1.00
CA ASP A 61 6.57 38.30 -0.30
C ASP A 61 5.13 37.75 -0.40
N GLY A 62 4.34 37.92 0.67
CA GLY A 62 2.96 37.45 0.76
C GLY A 62 2.82 35.99 1.19
N SER A 63 3.92 35.28 1.42
CA SER A 63 3.90 33.92 1.98
C SER A 63 3.48 33.91 3.45
N LEU A 64 3.03 32.76 3.97
CA LEU A 64 2.67 32.58 5.37
C LEU A 64 3.76 31.84 6.14
N HIS A 65 4.18 32.43 7.25
CA HIS A 65 5.18 31.87 8.16
C HIS A 65 4.81 30.43 8.55
N ARG A 66 5.79 29.52 8.55
CA ARG A 66 5.64 28.06 8.66
C ARG A 66 4.96 27.39 7.47
N ILE A 67 3.75 27.84 7.11
CA ILE A 67 2.89 27.14 6.16
C ILE A 67 3.60 27.01 4.82
N ASP A 68 4.12 28.10 4.27
CA ASP A 68 4.72 28.13 2.93
C ASP A 68 6.19 27.64 2.87
N HIS A 69 6.74 27.19 4.01
CA HIS A 69 8.14 26.77 4.15
C HIS A 69 8.32 25.27 4.42
N VAL A 70 7.26 24.48 4.21
CA VAL A 70 7.29 23.02 4.33
C VAL A 70 6.51 22.34 3.22
N ARG A 71 6.99 21.18 2.76
CA ARG A 71 6.24 20.28 1.86
C ARG A 71 6.09 18.90 2.47
N LYS A 72 4.93 18.26 2.24
CA LYS A 72 4.56 16.96 2.84
C LYS A 72 3.61 16.18 1.95
N THR A 73 3.43 14.90 2.28
CA THR A 73 2.35 14.08 1.72
C THR A 73 0.96 14.55 2.18
N PRO A 74 -0.13 14.12 1.53
CA PRO A 74 -1.50 14.39 1.99
C PRO A 74 -1.74 13.97 3.44
N GLU A 75 -1.19 12.82 3.84
CA GLU A 75 -1.24 12.34 5.21
C GLU A 75 -0.48 13.25 6.18
N GLY A 76 0.69 13.78 5.77
CA GLY A 76 1.48 14.71 6.58
C GLY A 76 0.79 16.07 6.80
N TRP A 77 0.06 16.55 5.79
CA TRP A 77 -0.79 17.74 5.91
C TRP A 77 -2.00 17.47 6.81
N THR A 78 -2.64 16.31 6.66
CA THR A 78 -3.74 15.85 7.54
C THR A 78 -3.30 15.85 9.01
N MET A 79 -2.13 15.29 9.31
CA MET A 79 -1.56 15.28 10.67
C MET A 79 -1.23 16.68 11.20
N THR A 80 -0.83 17.61 10.32
CA THR A 80 -0.52 18.99 10.71
C THR A 80 -1.81 19.73 11.06
N LEU A 81 -2.86 19.63 10.24
CA LEU A 81 -4.16 20.23 10.51
C LEU A 81 -4.84 19.63 11.73
N PHE A 82 -4.79 18.31 11.90
CA PHE A 82 -5.25 17.64 13.13
C PHE A 82 -4.60 18.25 14.38
N ARG A 83 -3.29 18.48 14.34
CA ARG A 83 -2.57 19.12 15.44
C ARG A 83 -3.00 20.56 15.69
N MET A 84 -3.30 21.34 14.65
CA MET A 84 -3.79 22.70 14.82
C MET A 84 -5.15 22.73 15.52
N ARG A 85 -6.06 21.79 15.15
CA ARG A 85 -7.33 21.61 15.85
C ARG A 85 -7.12 21.18 17.30
N GLN A 86 -6.31 20.13 17.51
CA GLN A 86 -6.20 19.47 18.80
C GLN A 86 -5.35 20.24 19.82
N PHE A 87 -4.23 20.85 19.40
CA PHE A 87 -3.28 21.50 20.32
C PHE A 87 -3.45 23.01 20.38
N HIS A 88 -4.00 23.62 19.32
CA HIS A 88 -4.10 25.08 19.22
C HIS A 88 -5.54 25.57 19.04
N GLY A 89 -6.53 24.68 19.11
CA GLY A 89 -7.96 25.05 19.15
C GLY A 89 -8.50 25.65 17.85
N VAL A 90 -7.82 25.46 16.72
CA VAL A 90 -8.30 25.99 15.43
C VAL A 90 -9.61 25.28 15.07
N ALA A 91 -10.69 26.06 14.93
CA ALA A 91 -11.99 25.54 14.53
C ALA A 91 -11.99 25.23 13.02
N LEU A 92 -11.98 23.94 12.69
CA LEU A 92 -12.12 23.44 11.34
C LEU A 92 -13.13 22.29 11.34
N SER A 93 -14.11 22.37 10.43
CA SER A 93 -14.94 21.24 10.06
C SER A 93 -14.11 20.19 9.29
N ASP A 94 -14.62 18.97 9.21
CA ASP A 94 -13.94 17.91 8.45
C ASP A 94 -13.93 18.21 6.94
N GLU A 95 -14.90 18.98 6.43
CA GLU A 95 -14.96 19.43 5.03
C GLU A 95 -13.92 20.51 4.72
N GLU A 96 -13.79 21.53 5.57
CA GLU A 96 -12.71 22.51 5.46
C GLU A 96 -11.35 21.84 5.58
N GLN A 97 -11.20 20.87 6.49
CA GLN A 97 -9.96 20.11 6.62
C GLN A 97 -9.62 19.35 5.33
N ARG A 98 -10.57 18.66 4.70
CA ARG A 98 -10.33 17.96 3.43
C ARG A 98 -9.93 18.92 2.32
N THR A 99 -10.62 20.06 2.22
CA THR A 99 -10.32 21.14 1.27
C THR A 99 -8.91 21.67 1.46
N LEU A 100 -8.50 21.93 2.70
CA LEU A 100 -7.15 22.38 3.04
C LEU A 100 -6.09 21.31 2.78
N VAL A 101 -6.36 20.03 3.08
CA VAL A 101 -5.43 18.93 2.74
C VAL A 101 -5.21 18.88 1.23
N ARG A 102 -6.26 18.98 0.43
CA ARG A 102 -6.18 19.03 -1.03
C ARG A 102 -5.33 20.21 -1.49
N TYR A 103 -5.66 21.41 -1.01
CA TYR A 103 -4.96 22.64 -1.35
C TYR A 103 -3.46 22.57 -1.02
N PHE A 104 -3.10 22.15 0.19
CA PHE A 104 -1.71 22.05 0.62
C PHE A 104 -0.94 20.93 -0.08
N ALA A 105 -1.56 19.76 -0.28
CA ALA A 105 -0.89 18.67 -0.98
C ALA A 105 -0.59 19.04 -2.45
N ASP A 106 -1.51 19.70 -3.14
CA ASP A 106 -1.31 20.09 -4.53
C ASP A 106 -0.27 21.21 -4.69
N ARG A 107 -0.24 22.18 -3.77
CA ARG A 107 0.70 23.31 -3.82
C ARG A 107 2.09 22.96 -3.24
N GLN A 108 2.11 22.13 -2.20
CA GLN A 108 3.27 21.85 -1.35
C GLN A 108 3.37 20.36 -1.01
N GLY A 109 3.22 19.56 -2.05
CA GLY A 109 3.38 18.11 -2.03
C GLY A 109 4.84 17.67 -2.19
N LEU A 110 5.01 16.37 -2.40
CA LEU A 110 6.28 15.76 -2.77
C LEU A 110 6.25 15.34 -4.24
N ALA A 111 7.40 15.34 -4.90
CA ALA A 111 7.54 14.66 -6.19
C ALA A 111 7.49 13.13 -5.98
N PRO A 112 7.12 12.34 -7.01
CA PRO A 112 7.10 10.87 -6.91
C PRO A 112 8.41 10.27 -6.37
N GLU A 113 9.55 10.77 -6.86
CA GLU A 113 10.89 10.31 -6.48
C GLU A 113 11.25 10.66 -5.03
N GLU A 114 10.66 11.74 -4.49
CA GLU A 114 10.86 12.17 -3.11
C GLU A 114 10.11 11.28 -2.09
N ALA A 115 8.97 10.72 -2.49
CA ALA A 115 8.14 9.85 -1.66
C ALA A 115 8.47 8.36 -1.82
N ALA A 116 9.04 7.96 -2.96
CA ALA A 116 9.28 6.57 -3.33
C ALA A 116 9.94 5.69 -2.23
N PRO A 117 11.00 6.13 -1.54
CA PRO A 117 11.67 5.29 -0.53
C PRO A 117 10.82 4.98 0.70
N TYR A 118 9.79 5.79 0.96
CA TYR A 118 9.05 5.79 2.23
C TYR A 118 7.58 5.40 2.04
N ARG A 119 7.17 4.94 0.86
CA ARG A 119 5.75 4.67 0.57
C ARG A 119 5.12 3.61 1.46
N TYR A 120 5.90 2.68 2.00
CA TYR A 120 5.40 1.60 2.84
C TYR A 120 4.55 2.09 4.03
N VAL A 121 4.90 3.23 4.63
CA VAL A 121 4.15 3.78 5.77
C VAL A 121 2.83 4.42 5.32
N LEU A 122 2.81 5.02 4.12
CA LEU A 122 1.57 5.55 3.52
C LEU A 122 0.64 4.39 3.16
N GLU A 123 1.20 3.31 2.62
CA GLU A 123 0.53 2.08 2.22
C GLU A 123 0.14 1.19 3.40
N ARG A 124 0.45 1.60 4.63
CA ARG A 124 0.17 0.86 5.88
C ARG A 124 0.68 -0.58 5.82
N ARG A 125 1.86 -0.77 5.22
CA ARG A 125 2.45 -2.11 5.10
C ARG A 125 2.78 -2.64 6.49
N PRO A 126 2.24 -3.79 6.91
CA PRO A 126 2.63 -4.41 8.17
C PRO A 126 4.07 -4.92 8.06
N SER A 127 4.69 -5.15 9.21
CA SER A 127 5.95 -5.90 9.31
C SER A 127 7.17 -5.28 8.61
N VAL A 128 7.14 -3.99 8.31
CA VAL A 128 8.34 -3.30 7.79
C VAL A 128 9.29 -3.00 8.94
N VAL A 129 10.49 -3.57 8.86
CA VAL A 129 11.62 -3.19 9.71
C VAL A 129 12.39 -2.10 8.99
N GLU A 130 12.44 -0.91 9.57
CA GLU A 130 13.21 0.20 9.00
C GLU A 130 14.70 -0.02 9.25
N GLU A 131 15.51 0.11 8.20
CA GLU A 131 16.96 0.11 8.33
C GLU A 131 17.41 1.34 9.14
N PRO A 132 18.36 1.17 10.09
CA PRO A 132 18.89 2.29 10.86
C PRO A 132 19.53 3.37 9.96
N VAL A 133 19.12 4.62 10.15
CA VAL A 133 19.75 5.80 9.55
C VAL A 133 20.79 6.33 10.52
N THR A 134 22.05 5.97 10.26
CA THR A 134 23.20 6.29 11.13
C THR A 134 23.77 7.68 10.90
N ASP A 135 23.58 8.26 9.72
CA ASP A 135 23.97 9.64 9.41
C ASP A 135 23.34 10.60 10.43
N GLY A 136 24.16 11.35 11.17
CA GLY A 136 23.70 12.25 12.23
C GLY A 136 22.92 11.57 13.37
N ASP A 137 23.07 10.25 13.52
CA ASP A 137 22.36 9.40 14.48
C ASP A 137 20.82 9.56 14.41
N LEU A 138 20.29 9.78 13.20
CA LEU A 138 18.89 10.13 12.99
C LEU A 138 17.90 9.05 13.44
N SER A 139 18.26 7.77 13.39
CA SER A 139 17.38 6.72 13.95
C SER A 139 17.15 6.90 15.45
N VAL A 140 18.21 7.25 16.18
CA VAL A 140 18.15 7.45 17.62
C VAL A 140 17.49 8.79 17.96
N MET A 141 17.85 9.84 17.22
CA MET A 141 17.37 11.20 17.48
C MET A 141 15.93 11.43 17.01
N CYS A 142 15.46 10.71 15.99
CA CYS A 142 14.18 10.99 15.33
C CYS A 142 13.22 9.80 15.21
N ALA A 143 13.69 8.55 15.23
CA ALA A 143 12.89 7.38 14.83
C ALA A 143 12.52 6.41 15.96
N ARG A 144 12.95 6.64 17.20
CA ARG A 144 12.60 5.76 18.34
C ARG A 144 11.16 5.91 18.85
N CYS A 145 10.43 6.94 18.40
CA CYS A 145 9.03 7.19 18.79
C CYS A 145 8.03 6.93 17.66
N HIS A 146 8.44 7.20 16.43
CA HIS A 146 7.63 7.05 15.21
C HIS A 146 8.57 6.73 14.04
N SER A 147 8.03 6.30 12.91
CA SER A 147 8.82 5.88 11.75
C SER A 147 9.81 6.97 11.29
N VAL A 148 10.98 6.57 10.80
CA VAL A 148 11.90 7.46 10.08
C VAL A 148 11.27 7.93 8.77
N ALA A 149 10.39 7.12 8.17
CA ALA A 149 9.60 7.53 7.01
C ALA A 149 8.78 8.81 7.25
N ARG A 150 8.25 9.03 8.46
CA ARG A 150 7.54 10.27 8.79
C ARG A 150 8.41 11.51 8.65
N VAL A 151 9.72 11.37 8.88
CA VAL A 151 10.72 12.43 8.64
C VAL A 151 11.03 12.53 7.14
N GLY A 152 11.32 11.38 6.51
CA GLY A 152 11.67 11.30 5.10
C GLY A 152 10.58 11.74 4.11
N LEU A 153 9.32 11.75 4.55
CA LEU A 153 8.15 12.23 3.80
C LEU A 153 7.85 13.72 4.02
N GLN A 154 8.87 14.51 4.36
CA GLN A 154 8.76 15.97 4.48
C GLN A 154 9.99 16.64 3.86
N ARG A 155 9.82 17.90 3.43
CA ARG A 155 10.88 18.74 2.87
C ARG A 155 10.82 20.11 3.52
N ARG A 156 11.93 20.56 4.10
CA ARG A 156 12.06 21.79 4.89
C ARG A 156 13.49 22.29 4.81
N ASP A 157 13.69 23.59 4.94
CA ASP A 157 15.02 24.14 5.16
C ASP A 157 15.44 24.01 6.63
N GLU A 158 16.73 24.22 6.91
CA GLU A 158 17.33 24.02 8.24
C GLU A 158 16.55 24.72 9.36
N ASP A 159 16.13 25.97 9.14
CA ASP A 159 15.38 26.72 10.16
C ASP A 159 14.01 26.11 10.47
N GLU A 160 13.33 25.55 9.46
CA GLU A 160 12.05 24.86 9.67
C GLU A 160 12.23 23.49 10.34
N TRP A 161 13.35 22.82 10.11
CA TRP A 161 13.75 21.65 10.89
C TRP A 161 14.10 22.02 12.33
N ARG A 162 14.81 23.14 12.56
CA ARG A 162 15.11 23.64 13.92
C ARG A 162 13.85 23.97 14.69
N ARG A 163 12.87 24.62 14.06
CA ARG A 163 11.56 24.88 14.66
C ARG A 163 10.82 23.58 14.98
N LEU A 164 10.95 22.56 14.14
CA LEU A 164 10.35 21.25 14.41
C LEU A 164 10.97 20.61 15.65
N VAL A 165 12.29 20.67 15.81
CA VAL A 165 12.96 20.14 17.01
C VAL A 165 12.53 20.89 18.28
N ASN A 166 12.48 22.22 18.23
CA ASN A 166 11.94 23.04 19.32
C ASN A 166 10.51 22.61 19.69
N PHE A 167 9.66 22.37 18.69
CA PHE A 167 8.31 21.87 18.92
C PHE A 167 8.32 20.50 19.63
N HIS A 168 9.19 19.56 19.27
CA HIS A 168 9.23 18.25 19.92
C HIS A 168 9.59 18.36 21.40
N LEU A 169 10.62 19.12 21.75
CA LEU A 169 10.99 19.30 23.16
C LEU A 169 9.93 20.11 23.92
N GLY A 170 9.41 21.17 23.32
CA GLY A 170 8.37 22.00 23.96
C GLY A 170 7.06 21.25 24.19
N GLN A 171 6.66 20.39 23.25
CA GLN A 171 5.42 19.61 23.34
C GLN A 171 5.57 18.35 24.20
N TRP A 172 6.75 17.73 24.16
CA TRP A 172 7.08 16.53 24.94
C TRP A 172 8.40 16.73 25.70
N PRO A 173 8.39 17.50 26.81
CA PRO A 173 9.62 17.81 27.56
C PRO A 173 10.38 16.57 28.05
N THR A 174 9.67 15.46 28.28
CA THR A 174 10.28 14.21 28.73
C THR A 174 11.05 13.47 27.64
N ILE A 175 11.04 13.94 26.39
CA ILE A 175 11.76 13.31 25.28
C ILE A 175 13.26 13.19 25.59
N GLU A 176 13.87 14.22 26.18
CA GLU A 176 15.30 14.21 26.54
C GLU A 176 15.62 13.35 27.78
N TYR A 177 14.61 12.93 28.55
CA TYR A 177 14.78 12.09 29.74
C TYR A 177 14.55 10.59 29.47
N SER A 178 14.03 10.26 28.29
CA SER A 178 13.77 8.87 27.90
C SER A 178 15.05 8.13 27.48
N ALA A 179 14.98 6.81 27.31
CA ALA A 179 16.10 6.03 26.76
C ALA A 179 16.55 6.64 25.43
N GLN A 180 17.86 6.70 25.20
CA GLN A 180 18.50 7.38 24.07
C GLN A 180 18.35 8.92 24.03
N GLY A 181 17.66 9.52 25.00
CA GLY A 181 17.70 10.96 25.25
C GLY A 181 18.64 11.31 26.40
N ARG A 182 18.45 10.66 27.56
CA ARG A 182 19.15 11.00 28.82
C ARG A 182 20.62 10.60 28.87
N ASP A 183 21.07 9.80 27.90
CA ASP A 183 22.44 9.31 27.76
C ASP A 183 23.36 10.29 27.02
N ARG A 184 22.82 11.45 26.62
CA ARG A 184 23.53 12.46 25.81
C ARG A 184 23.04 13.86 26.13
N LYS A 185 23.74 14.87 25.60
CA LYS A 185 23.27 16.26 25.58
C LYS A 185 22.21 16.46 24.50
N TRP A 186 21.06 15.83 24.68
CA TRP A 186 20.04 15.69 23.65
C TRP A 186 19.66 17.03 23.03
N TRP A 187 19.42 18.07 23.83
CA TRP A 187 19.06 19.39 23.32
C TRP A 187 20.18 20.06 22.51
N GLU A 188 21.44 19.95 22.92
CA GLU A 188 22.58 20.52 22.19
C GLU A 188 22.64 19.95 20.77
N ILE A 189 22.58 18.63 20.64
CA ILE A 189 22.62 17.91 19.36
C ILE A 189 21.36 18.18 18.53
N ALA A 190 20.18 18.05 19.16
CA ALA A 190 18.90 18.19 18.47
C ALA A 190 18.68 19.63 17.97
N SER A 191 19.09 20.65 18.72
CA SER A 191 18.87 22.05 18.32
C SER A 191 19.90 22.59 17.34
N THR A 192 21.00 21.86 17.08
CA THR A 192 22.11 22.31 16.21
C THR A 192 22.36 21.35 15.04
N GLU A 193 22.97 20.19 15.29
CA GLU A 193 23.43 19.22 14.29
C GLU A 193 22.29 18.54 13.52
N VAL A 194 21.19 18.19 14.21
CA VAL A 194 20.06 17.49 13.59
C VAL A 194 19.38 18.35 12.50
N PRO A 195 19.04 19.64 12.72
CA PRO A 195 18.50 20.52 11.70
C PRO A 195 19.39 20.66 10.47
N GLN A 196 20.72 20.75 10.65
CA GLN A 196 21.69 20.83 9.55
C GLN A 196 21.65 19.55 8.70
N THR A 197 21.72 18.40 9.37
CA THR A 197 21.67 17.08 8.72
C THR A 197 20.37 16.90 7.94
N LEU A 198 19.22 17.21 8.57
CA LEU A 198 17.90 17.09 7.94
C LEU A 198 17.70 18.11 6.82
N GLY A 199 18.20 19.34 6.95
CA GLY A 199 18.15 20.36 5.92
C GLY A 199 18.94 19.97 4.68
N GLY A 200 20.11 19.36 4.85
CA GLY A 200 20.90 18.80 3.74
C GLY A 200 20.23 17.59 3.08
N LYS A 201 19.65 16.68 3.87
CA LYS A 201 19.05 15.43 3.35
C LYS A 201 17.67 15.62 2.73
N PHE A 202 16.88 16.54 3.27
CA PHE A 202 15.48 16.78 2.91
C PHE A 202 15.17 18.28 2.73
N PRO A 203 15.91 19.00 1.85
CA PRO A 203 15.77 20.45 1.66
C PRO A 203 14.40 20.82 1.12
N PHE A 204 13.91 22.03 1.42
CA PHE A 204 12.61 22.49 0.94
C PHE A 204 12.56 22.56 -0.59
N LYS A 205 13.61 23.12 -1.22
CA LYS A 205 13.73 23.23 -2.68
C LYS A 205 14.51 22.05 -3.25
N THR A 206 13.93 21.39 -4.25
CA THR A 206 14.58 20.30 -4.99
C THR A 206 14.29 20.42 -6.48
N ASP A 207 15.21 19.94 -7.31
CA ASP A 207 15.02 19.86 -8.76
C ASP A 207 13.87 18.92 -9.11
N ALA A 208 13.73 17.81 -8.37
CA ALA A 208 12.63 16.86 -8.53
C ALA A 208 11.27 17.54 -8.37
N TRP A 209 11.08 18.34 -7.31
CA TRP A 209 9.84 19.07 -7.09
C TRP A 209 9.59 20.14 -8.14
N THR A 210 10.61 20.93 -8.47
CA THR A 210 10.51 21.99 -9.49
C THR A 210 10.11 21.40 -10.85
N SER A 211 10.77 20.31 -11.25
CA SER A 211 10.48 19.58 -12.48
C SER A 211 9.08 18.95 -12.46
N TRP A 212 8.66 18.40 -11.32
CA TRP A 212 7.33 17.81 -11.19
C TRP A 212 6.22 18.86 -11.23
N GLN A 213 6.38 20.01 -10.58
CA GLN A 213 5.41 21.11 -10.63
C GLN A 213 5.14 21.57 -12.06
N ALA A 214 6.20 21.75 -12.85
CA ALA A 214 6.11 22.19 -14.25
C ALA A 214 5.55 21.12 -15.20
N ALA A 215 5.65 19.83 -14.85
CA ALA A 215 5.18 18.75 -15.70
C ALA A 215 3.63 18.70 -15.81
N PRO A 216 3.05 18.40 -16.98
CA PRO A 216 1.63 18.10 -17.09
C PRO A 216 1.30 16.86 -16.25
N LYS A 217 0.17 16.90 -15.54
CA LYS A 217 -0.27 15.77 -14.71
C LYS A 217 -1.07 14.79 -15.59
N PRO A 218 -0.80 13.48 -15.52
CA PRO A 218 -1.44 12.52 -16.41
C PRO A 218 -2.93 12.33 -16.07
N ASP A 219 -3.76 12.15 -17.09
CA ASP A 219 -5.15 11.69 -16.90
C ASP A 219 -5.18 10.18 -16.70
N LEU A 220 -5.62 9.72 -15.53
CA LEU A 220 -5.65 8.30 -15.17
C LEU A 220 -6.86 7.53 -15.75
N SER A 221 -7.79 8.19 -16.43
CA SER A 221 -8.97 7.55 -17.05
C SER A 221 -8.57 6.49 -18.06
N GLY A 222 -9.33 5.40 -18.12
CA GLY A 222 -9.16 4.34 -19.11
C GLY A 222 -9.18 2.94 -18.48
N ARG A 223 -8.79 1.97 -19.29
CA ARG A 223 -8.73 0.56 -18.88
C ARG A 223 -7.31 0.18 -18.47
N TRP A 224 -7.22 -0.62 -17.42
CA TRP A 224 -5.97 -1.02 -16.78
C TRP A 224 -5.93 -2.54 -16.65
N ALA A 225 -4.80 -3.14 -16.97
CA ALA A 225 -4.46 -4.49 -16.54
C ALA A 225 -3.94 -4.45 -15.11
N VAL A 226 -4.37 -5.39 -14.27
CA VAL A 226 -4.05 -5.40 -12.83
C VAL A 226 -3.54 -6.77 -12.42
N ALA A 227 -2.50 -6.80 -11.59
CA ALA A 227 -2.09 -7.98 -10.82
C ALA A 227 -1.69 -7.58 -9.40
N GLY A 228 -1.74 -8.53 -8.49
CA GLY A 228 -1.39 -8.30 -7.09
C GLY A 228 -1.27 -9.58 -6.29
N HIS A 229 -0.88 -9.44 -5.03
CA HIS A 229 -0.81 -10.54 -4.07
C HIS A 229 -1.36 -10.12 -2.73
N ARG A 230 -2.16 -10.98 -2.11
CA ARG A 230 -2.61 -10.83 -0.73
C ARG A 230 -2.19 -12.06 0.06
N ALA A 231 -1.33 -11.87 1.05
CA ALA A 231 -0.91 -12.95 1.94
C ALA A 231 -2.13 -13.66 2.56
N GLY A 232 -2.11 -15.00 2.56
CA GLY A 232 -3.21 -15.85 3.04
C GLY A 232 -4.37 -16.06 2.06
N ILE A 233 -4.42 -15.33 0.92
CA ILE A 233 -5.27 -15.65 -0.23
C ILE A 233 -4.45 -16.09 -1.44
N GLY A 234 -3.34 -15.41 -1.71
CA GLY A 234 -2.50 -15.64 -2.88
C GLY A 234 -2.59 -14.51 -3.92
N SER A 235 -2.11 -14.83 -5.12
CA SER A 235 -2.07 -13.91 -6.25
C SER A 235 -3.45 -13.73 -6.89
N TYR A 236 -3.67 -12.56 -7.46
CA TYR A 236 -4.89 -12.23 -8.18
C TYR A 236 -4.58 -11.28 -9.35
N GLY A 237 -5.47 -11.20 -10.32
CA GLY A 237 -5.34 -10.27 -11.43
C GLY A 237 -6.53 -10.24 -12.35
N GLY A 238 -6.51 -9.31 -13.31
CA GLY A 238 -7.62 -9.04 -14.22
C GLY A 238 -7.55 -7.61 -14.74
N THR A 239 -8.67 -6.89 -14.71
CA THR A 239 -8.73 -5.51 -15.17
C THR A 239 -9.38 -4.56 -14.19
N ALA A 240 -9.03 -3.29 -14.31
CA ALA A 240 -9.76 -2.18 -13.71
C ALA A 240 -10.16 -1.17 -14.78
N THR A 241 -11.30 -0.51 -14.58
CA THR A 241 -11.71 0.65 -15.39
C THR A 241 -11.74 1.87 -14.50
N ILE A 242 -11.03 2.91 -14.91
CA ILE A 242 -10.96 4.20 -14.23
C ILE A 242 -11.70 5.24 -15.07
N ALA A 243 -12.62 5.98 -14.48
CA ALA A 243 -13.32 7.08 -15.11
C ALA A 243 -13.23 8.33 -14.25
N LYS A 244 -13.06 9.50 -14.87
CA LYS A 244 -13.21 10.78 -14.17
C LYS A 244 -14.58 10.85 -13.51
N GLU A 245 -14.58 11.27 -12.26
CA GLU A 245 -15.79 11.53 -11.50
C GLU A 245 -15.52 12.77 -10.64
N ALA A 246 -16.40 13.77 -10.74
CA ALA A 246 -16.36 14.87 -9.80
C ALA A 246 -16.60 14.33 -8.39
N THR A 247 -15.65 14.56 -7.50
CA THR A 247 -15.79 14.26 -6.08
C THR A 247 -16.26 15.51 -5.35
N ARG A 248 -16.70 15.34 -4.10
CA ARG A 248 -17.09 16.47 -3.25
C ARG A 248 -15.95 17.47 -3.03
N ASP A 249 -14.70 17.00 -3.12
CA ASP A 249 -13.50 17.79 -2.87
C ASP A 249 -12.77 18.20 -4.19
N GLY A 250 -13.48 18.15 -5.33
CA GLY A 250 -12.96 18.52 -6.67
C GLY A 250 -12.80 17.33 -7.63
N ASP A 251 -11.87 17.43 -8.57
CA ASP A 251 -11.62 16.36 -9.55
C ASP A 251 -11.15 15.05 -8.87
N GLY A 252 -11.78 13.94 -9.24
CA GLY A 252 -11.35 12.63 -8.81
C GLY A 252 -11.73 11.54 -9.82
N TYR A 253 -11.73 10.31 -9.35
CA TYR A 253 -11.93 9.15 -10.20
C TYR A 253 -12.82 8.12 -9.53
N ARG A 254 -13.58 7.40 -10.35
CA ARG A 254 -14.19 6.12 -10.01
C ARG A 254 -13.35 5.00 -10.58
N ILE A 255 -13.12 3.95 -9.79
CA ILE A 255 -12.49 2.71 -10.21
C ILE A 255 -13.47 1.55 -10.07
N THR A 256 -13.50 0.65 -11.06
CA THR A 256 -14.26 -0.60 -11.00
C THR A 256 -13.33 -1.75 -11.34
N TYR A 257 -13.28 -2.76 -10.47
CA TYR A 257 -12.43 -3.94 -10.57
C TYR A 257 -13.20 -5.14 -11.09
N ASP A 258 -12.61 -5.82 -12.06
CA ASP A 258 -13.00 -7.15 -12.54
C ASP A 258 -11.76 -8.05 -12.51
N LEU A 259 -11.53 -8.67 -11.36
CA LEU A 259 -10.35 -9.49 -11.06
C LEU A 259 -10.77 -10.93 -10.79
N THR A 260 -9.79 -11.82 -10.79
CA THR A 260 -9.90 -13.21 -10.36
C THR A 260 -8.72 -13.56 -9.47
N ASP A 261 -8.95 -14.40 -8.45
CA ASP A 261 -7.87 -14.99 -7.66
C ASP A 261 -7.16 -16.12 -8.42
N SER A 262 -6.17 -16.75 -7.77
CA SER A 262 -5.39 -17.85 -8.31
C SER A 262 -6.22 -19.09 -8.67
N ALA A 263 -7.37 -19.29 -8.02
CA ALA A 263 -8.32 -20.38 -8.30
C ALA A 263 -9.34 -20.02 -9.38
N GLY A 264 -9.32 -18.78 -9.89
CA GLY A 264 -10.28 -18.27 -10.87
C GLY A 264 -11.60 -17.79 -10.26
N LYS A 265 -11.69 -17.66 -8.93
CA LYS A 265 -12.87 -17.10 -8.27
C LYS A 265 -12.92 -15.58 -8.55
N PRO A 266 -14.09 -15.02 -8.89
CA PRO A 266 -14.24 -13.58 -9.09
C PRO A 266 -13.89 -12.78 -7.83
N LEU A 267 -13.12 -11.71 -8.02
CA LEU A 267 -12.77 -10.70 -7.05
C LEU A 267 -13.16 -9.34 -7.63
N LYS A 268 -14.35 -8.86 -7.25
CA LYS A 268 -14.94 -7.63 -7.80
C LYS A 268 -14.96 -6.52 -6.77
N GLY A 269 -14.97 -5.29 -7.25
CA GLY A 269 -14.99 -4.11 -6.40
C GLY A 269 -15.24 -2.83 -7.15
N GLU A 270 -15.51 -1.77 -6.40
CA GLU A 270 -15.57 -0.42 -6.92
C GLU A 270 -15.12 0.57 -5.86
N GLY A 271 -14.61 1.72 -6.28
CA GLY A 271 -14.12 2.76 -5.38
C GLY A 271 -14.19 4.13 -6.01
N ARG A 272 -14.03 5.14 -5.15
CA ARG A 272 -13.83 6.53 -5.54
C ARG A 272 -12.53 7.03 -4.95
N SER A 273 -11.84 7.89 -5.68
CA SER A 273 -10.55 8.41 -5.26
C SER A 273 -10.39 9.90 -5.53
N THR A 274 -9.52 10.48 -4.71
CA THR A 274 -8.90 11.78 -4.94
C THR A 274 -7.44 11.55 -5.29
N VAL A 275 -6.94 12.26 -6.31
CA VAL A 275 -5.53 12.18 -6.73
C VAL A 275 -4.81 13.45 -6.33
N PHE A 276 -4.05 13.39 -5.25
CA PHE A 276 -3.29 14.53 -4.74
C PHE A 276 -1.97 14.68 -5.48
N THR A 277 -1.52 15.93 -5.62
CA THR A 277 -0.22 16.26 -6.23
C THR A 277 -0.08 15.74 -7.68
N GLY A 278 -1.20 15.32 -8.30
CA GLY A 278 -1.28 14.72 -9.62
C GLY A 278 -0.81 13.25 -9.74
N TYR A 279 -0.49 12.57 -8.64
CA TYR A 279 -0.09 11.15 -8.69
C TYR A 279 -0.45 10.31 -7.45
N GLU A 280 -0.66 10.92 -6.27
CA GLU A 280 -1.00 10.22 -5.03
C GLU A 280 -2.48 9.88 -5.01
N TRP A 281 -2.82 8.65 -5.44
CA TRP A 281 -4.18 8.13 -5.41
C TRP A 281 -4.57 7.73 -4.00
N ARG A 282 -5.67 8.29 -3.50
CA ARG A 282 -6.31 7.89 -2.24
C ARG A 282 -7.75 7.52 -2.50
N GLY A 283 -8.02 6.22 -2.48
CA GLY A 283 -9.33 5.66 -2.76
C GLY A 283 -10.03 5.12 -1.51
N THR A 284 -11.35 5.12 -1.56
CA THR A 284 -12.22 4.38 -0.64
C THR A 284 -13.25 3.63 -1.46
N GLY A 285 -13.51 2.37 -1.12
CA GLY A 285 -14.39 1.53 -1.91
C GLY A 285 -14.68 0.20 -1.24
N THR A 286 -15.05 -0.77 -2.08
CA THR A 286 -15.23 -2.15 -1.67
C THR A 286 -14.45 -3.07 -2.60
N LEU A 287 -13.92 -4.17 -2.04
CA LEU A 287 -13.33 -5.27 -2.79
C LEU A 287 -13.74 -6.58 -2.12
N ASP A 288 -14.28 -7.53 -2.90
CA ASP A 288 -14.95 -8.74 -2.38
C ASP A 288 -16.08 -8.42 -1.36
N GLY A 289 -16.80 -7.31 -1.60
CA GLY A 289 -17.83 -6.81 -0.68
C GLY A 289 -17.32 -6.24 0.64
N LYS A 290 -16.00 -6.15 0.85
CA LYS A 290 -15.39 -5.60 2.08
C LYS A 290 -14.95 -4.15 1.89
N PRO A 291 -15.17 -3.25 2.86
CA PRO A 291 -14.71 -1.86 2.78
C PRO A 291 -13.18 -1.76 2.77
N VAL A 292 -12.62 -1.12 1.75
CA VAL A 292 -11.18 -0.95 1.57
C VAL A 292 -10.77 0.52 1.43
N ARG A 293 -9.52 0.78 1.81
CA ARG A 293 -8.77 1.97 1.42
C ARG A 293 -7.74 1.59 0.37
N GLU A 294 -7.49 2.52 -0.54
CA GLU A 294 -6.51 2.38 -1.62
C GLU A 294 -5.46 3.46 -1.49
N VAL A 295 -4.20 3.06 -1.49
CA VAL A 295 -3.05 3.97 -1.46
C VAL A 295 -2.14 3.59 -2.60
N PHE A 296 -2.30 4.27 -3.73
CA PHE A 296 -1.50 4.03 -4.94
C PHE A 296 -0.71 5.28 -5.35
N ALA A 297 0.31 5.08 -6.16
CA ALA A 297 1.02 6.14 -6.87
C ALA A 297 0.94 5.89 -8.36
N ALA A 298 0.56 6.92 -9.10
CA ALA A 298 0.75 6.95 -10.54
C ALA A 298 2.23 7.21 -10.84
N SER A 299 2.73 6.52 -11.85
CA SER A 299 4.01 6.88 -12.50
C SER A 299 3.91 8.25 -13.17
N ARG A 300 5.08 8.87 -13.39
CA ARG A 300 5.20 10.22 -13.96
C ARG A 300 4.50 10.38 -15.31
N ASP A 301 4.50 9.34 -16.14
CA ASP A 301 3.85 9.31 -17.45
C ASP A 301 2.38 8.83 -17.38
N GLY A 302 1.90 8.44 -16.19
CA GLY A 302 0.56 7.90 -15.99
C GLY A 302 0.33 6.54 -16.66
N SER A 303 1.38 5.78 -16.97
CA SER A 303 1.27 4.45 -17.60
C SER A 303 1.13 3.31 -16.59
N ARG A 304 1.53 3.56 -15.33
CA ARG A 304 1.51 2.62 -14.20
C ARG A 304 0.82 3.19 -12.97
N LEU A 305 0.18 2.32 -12.20
CA LEU A 305 -0.34 2.56 -10.86
C LEU A 305 0.16 1.44 -9.93
N ASP A 306 0.86 1.82 -8.87
CA ASP A 306 1.48 0.89 -7.92
C ASP A 306 1.13 1.26 -6.48
N GLY A 307 0.88 0.27 -5.64
CA GLY A 307 0.74 0.49 -4.20
C GLY A 307 0.03 -0.65 -3.48
N ARG A 308 -0.85 -0.29 -2.52
CA ARG A 308 -1.54 -1.25 -1.66
C ARG A 308 -2.97 -0.82 -1.38
N TRP A 309 -3.87 -1.79 -1.35
CA TRP A 309 -5.18 -1.63 -0.73
C TRP A 309 -5.22 -2.41 0.59
N PHE A 310 -6.08 -1.99 1.51
CA PHE A 310 -6.28 -2.67 2.79
C PHE A 310 -7.67 -2.46 3.35
N LEU A 311 -8.11 -3.34 4.26
CA LEU A 311 -9.41 -3.23 4.91
C LEU A 311 -9.45 -1.97 5.79
N THR A 312 -10.55 -1.22 5.73
CA THR A 312 -10.65 0.11 6.35
C THR A 312 -10.41 0.11 7.87
N GLN A 313 -10.73 -0.99 8.55
CA GLN A 313 -10.59 -1.13 10.01
C GLN A 313 -9.45 -2.08 10.42
N GLN A 314 -8.73 -2.65 9.46
CA GLN A 314 -7.68 -3.66 9.64
C GLN A 314 -6.62 -3.44 8.57
N ASP A 315 -5.79 -2.41 8.75
CA ASP A 315 -4.83 -1.99 7.74
C ASP A 315 -3.71 -3.00 7.50
N GLU A 316 -3.47 -3.92 8.44
CA GLU A 316 -2.59 -5.06 8.29
C GLU A 316 -3.13 -6.06 7.26
N VAL A 317 -4.44 -6.06 7.02
CA VAL A 317 -5.12 -6.96 6.08
C VAL A 317 -5.30 -6.27 4.73
N GLY A 318 -4.45 -6.60 3.77
CA GLY A 318 -4.46 -5.96 2.45
C GLY A 318 -3.59 -6.66 1.41
N GLY A 319 -3.61 -6.16 0.18
CA GLY A 319 -2.88 -6.72 -0.96
C GLY A 319 -2.13 -5.67 -1.76
N SER A 320 -1.01 -6.06 -2.37
CA SER A 320 -0.29 -5.22 -3.33
C SER A 320 -1.13 -5.07 -4.60
N LEU A 321 -1.03 -3.92 -5.26
CA LEU A 321 -1.64 -3.68 -6.57
C LEU A 321 -0.57 -3.11 -7.51
N HIS A 322 -0.45 -3.76 -8.67
CA HIS A 322 0.36 -3.32 -9.80
C HIS A 322 -0.55 -3.25 -11.01
N ALA A 323 -0.58 -2.09 -11.67
CA ALA A 323 -1.43 -1.89 -12.82
C ALA A 323 -0.73 -1.13 -13.94
N VAL A 324 -1.02 -1.51 -15.19
CA VAL A 324 -0.54 -0.79 -16.39
C VAL A 324 -1.69 -0.56 -17.36
N ARG A 325 -1.55 0.44 -18.23
CA ARG A 325 -2.52 0.73 -19.30
C ARG A 325 -2.83 -0.52 -20.13
N ALA A 326 -4.11 -0.85 -20.27
CA ALA A 326 -4.55 -1.89 -21.18
C ALA A 326 -4.55 -1.37 -22.62
N GLY A 327 -4.15 -2.22 -23.57
CA GLY A 327 -4.23 -1.91 -25.02
C GLY A 327 -3.02 -1.19 -25.61
N GLY A 328 -1.90 -1.10 -24.88
CA GLY A 328 -0.63 -0.64 -25.43
C GLY A 328 -0.04 -1.59 -26.48
N ALA A 329 0.85 -1.08 -27.33
CA ALA A 329 1.56 -1.86 -28.35
C ALA A 329 2.59 -2.83 -27.75
N ASP A 330 3.07 -2.56 -26.54
CA ASP A 330 4.01 -3.42 -25.82
C ASP A 330 3.27 -4.45 -24.97
N SER A 331 3.73 -5.69 -25.04
CA SER A 331 3.27 -6.76 -24.16
C SER A 331 3.96 -6.62 -22.80
N MET A 332 3.22 -6.78 -21.71
CA MET A 332 3.73 -6.74 -20.33
C MET A 332 3.07 -7.83 -19.50
N ILE A 333 3.87 -8.61 -18.78
CA ILE A 333 3.39 -9.58 -17.80
C ILE A 333 3.50 -8.92 -16.42
N LEU A 334 2.38 -8.84 -15.68
CA LEU A 334 2.32 -8.23 -14.35
C LEU A 334 2.33 -9.26 -13.22
N GLY A 335 1.80 -10.45 -13.47
CA GLY A 335 1.74 -11.49 -12.45
C GLY A 335 1.19 -12.79 -13.00
N THR A 336 1.22 -13.82 -12.16
CA THR A 336 0.72 -15.16 -12.48
C THR A 336 -0.15 -15.69 -11.36
N SER A 337 -1.08 -16.60 -11.69
CA SER A 337 -1.90 -17.29 -10.68
C SER A 337 -1.09 -18.25 -9.81
N GLN A 338 0.11 -18.64 -10.27
CA GLN A 338 1.03 -19.52 -9.57
C GLN A 338 2.47 -19.11 -9.93
N SER A 339 3.35 -19.01 -8.94
CA SER A 339 4.75 -18.59 -9.11
C SER A 339 5.74 -19.74 -9.30
N PHE A 340 5.27 -20.99 -9.41
CA PHE A 340 6.15 -22.13 -9.56
C PHE A 340 5.51 -23.31 -10.31
N LEU A 341 6.31 -24.31 -10.70
CA LEU A 341 5.84 -25.61 -11.18
C LEU A 341 6.80 -26.71 -10.73
N LYS A 342 6.26 -27.82 -10.22
CA LYS A 342 7.09 -28.97 -9.83
C LYS A 342 7.50 -29.76 -11.08
N ALA A 343 8.76 -30.20 -11.15
CA ALA A 343 9.24 -31.06 -12.23
C ALA A 343 8.37 -32.33 -12.33
N GLY A 344 8.02 -32.71 -13.55
CA GLY A 344 7.13 -33.85 -13.82
C GLY A 344 5.64 -33.59 -13.54
N SER A 345 5.23 -32.34 -13.29
CA SER A 345 3.83 -31.98 -13.06
C SER A 345 3.26 -31.06 -14.13
N THR A 346 1.93 -31.06 -14.20
CA THR A 346 1.14 -30.17 -15.06
C THR A 346 0.25 -29.29 -14.20
N ALA A 347 0.15 -28.00 -14.53
CA ALA A 347 -0.73 -27.07 -13.84
C ALA A 347 -1.41 -26.10 -14.82
N ARG A 348 -2.61 -25.65 -14.44
CA ARG A 348 -3.31 -24.55 -15.11
C ARG A 348 -2.79 -23.23 -14.54
N ILE A 349 -2.15 -22.41 -15.37
CA ILE A 349 -1.53 -21.15 -14.95
C ILE A 349 -2.09 -20.00 -15.79
N THR A 350 -2.57 -18.95 -15.13
CA THR A 350 -2.98 -17.71 -15.78
C THR A 350 -1.89 -16.67 -15.61
N LEU A 351 -1.47 -16.04 -16.72
CA LEU A 351 -0.64 -14.85 -16.72
C LEU A 351 -1.57 -13.65 -16.88
N TRP A 352 -1.42 -12.64 -16.02
CA TRP A 352 -2.13 -11.36 -16.10
C TRP A 352 -1.19 -10.25 -16.55
N GLY A 353 -1.70 -9.31 -17.34
CA GLY A 353 -0.87 -8.27 -17.93
C GLY A 353 -1.56 -7.48 -19.03
N SER A 354 -0.79 -6.85 -19.91
CA SER A 354 -1.32 -6.06 -21.04
C SER A 354 -0.68 -6.55 -22.35
N GLY A 355 -1.44 -6.51 -23.45
CA GLY A 355 -0.98 -6.95 -24.77
C GLY A 355 -0.65 -8.44 -24.86
N LEU A 356 -1.34 -9.30 -24.09
CA LEU A 356 -1.06 -10.74 -23.99
C LEU A 356 -1.75 -11.59 -25.08
N ASP A 357 -2.47 -10.95 -25.99
CA ASP A 357 -3.20 -11.57 -27.09
C ASP A 357 -2.31 -11.97 -28.28
N ARG A 358 -1.03 -11.62 -28.24
CA ARG A 358 -0.05 -11.82 -29.30
C ARG A 358 1.24 -12.46 -28.79
N GLY A 359 2.01 -13.03 -29.71
CA GLY A 359 3.31 -13.64 -29.41
C GLY A 359 3.25 -15.01 -28.73
N GLU A 360 4.36 -15.74 -28.83
CA GLU A 360 4.53 -17.04 -28.19
C GLU A 360 4.58 -16.91 -26.66
N VAL A 361 4.04 -17.91 -25.96
CA VAL A 361 4.07 -18.00 -24.50
C VAL A 361 5.14 -19.01 -24.12
N GLY A 362 6.11 -18.59 -23.32
CA GLY A 362 7.20 -19.45 -22.88
C GLY A 362 7.39 -19.40 -21.36
N PHE A 363 7.66 -20.56 -20.78
CA PHE A 363 7.96 -20.75 -19.35
C PHE A 363 9.44 -21.07 -19.08
N GLY A 364 10.28 -20.93 -20.11
CA GLY A 364 11.69 -21.28 -20.09
C GLY A 364 11.96 -22.77 -20.30
N PRO A 365 13.24 -23.18 -20.23
CA PRO A 365 13.66 -24.55 -20.54
C PRO A 365 12.98 -25.61 -19.67
N GLY A 366 12.63 -26.74 -20.30
CA GLY A 366 12.01 -27.88 -19.64
C GLY A 366 10.52 -27.73 -19.32
N VAL A 367 9.87 -26.65 -19.77
CA VAL A 367 8.42 -26.44 -19.56
C VAL A 367 7.72 -26.20 -20.88
N SER A 368 6.75 -27.05 -21.22
CA SER A 368 5.84 -26.83 -22.35
C SER A 368 4.59 -26.09 -21.87
N ALA A 369 3.99 -25.28 -22.74
CA ALA A 369 2.80 -24.50 -22.42
C ALA A 369 1.76 -24.61 -23.55
N LYS A 370 0.61 -25.22 -23.25
CA LYS A 370 -0.54 -25.30 -24.16
C LYS A 370 -1.54 -24.21 -23.79
N ILE A 371 -1.84 -23.32 -24.72
CA ILE A 371 -2.79 -22.22 -24.49
C ILE A 371 -4.21 -22.79 -24.39
N LEU A 372 -4.90 -22.48 -23.30
CA LEU A 372 -6.29 -22.86 -23.04
C LEU A 372 -7.24 -21.70 -23.36
N SER A 373 -6.85 -20.49 -23.01
CA SER A 373 -7.56 -19.26 -23.35
C SER A 373 -6.57 -18.11 -23.47
N ARG A 374 -6.89 -17.15 -24.34
CA ARG A 374 -6.03 -15.99 -24.58
C ARG A 374 -6.89 -14.76 -24.84
N GLY A 375 -6.49 -13.64 -24.25
CA GLY A 375 -7.06 -12.32 -24.47
C GLY A 375 -6.00 -11.24 -24.24
N PRO A 376 -6.38 -9.97 -24.42
CA PRO A 376 -5.42 -8.86 -24.37
C PRO A 376 -4.84 -8.63 -22.97
N THR A 377 -5.55 -9.04 -21.90
CA THR A 377 -5.13 -8.79 -20.52
C THR A 377 -4.86 -10.05 -19.71
N SER A 378 -5.07 -11.23 -20.30
CA SER A 378 -4.77 -12.51 -19.67
C SER A 378 -4.55 -13.61 -20.69
N VAL A 379 -3.69 -14.56 -20.34
CA VAL A 379 -3.53 -15.81 -21.07
C VAL A 379 -3.48 -16.95 -20.06
N THR A 380 -4.32 -17.96 -20.23
CA THR A 380 -4.32 -19.15 -19.40
C THR A 380 -3.76 -20.31 -20.20
N VAL A 381 -2.78 -20.99 -19.61
CA VAL A 381 -2.11 -22.15 -20.20
C VAL A 381 -2.25 -23.38 -19.30
N GLU A 382 -2.16 -24.55 -19.92
CA GLU A 382 -1.76 -25.78 -19.27
C GLU A 382 -0.24 -25.88 -19.45
N ALA A 383 0.52 -25.67 -18.38
CA ALA A 383 1.97 -25.75 -18.37
C ALA A 383 2.41 -27.09 -17.79
N THR A 384 3.33 -27.78 -18.47
CA THR A 384 3.88 -29.07 -18.04
C THR A 384 5.39 -28.96 -17.94
N ALA A 385 5.93 -29.18 -16.74
CA ALA A 385 7.37 -29.33 -16.55
C ALA A 385 7.77 -30.78 -16.82
N ALA A 386 8.80 -30.98 -17.63
CA ALA A 386 9.40 -32.30 -17.84
C ALA A 386 9.89 -32.89 -16.50
N ALA A 387 9.93 -34.21 -16.39
CA ALA A 387 10.38 -34.88 -15.17
C ALA A 387 11.85 -34.60 -14.84
N ASP A 388 12.67 -34.34 -15.87
CA ASP A 388 14.08 -33.97 -15.80
C ASP A 388 14.32 -32.45 -15.92
N ALA A 389 13.25 -31.63 -15.82
CA ALA A 389 13.38 -30.17 -15.86
C ALA A 389 14.25 -29.68 -14.69
N ALA A 390 15.39 -29.05 -15.01
CA ALA A 390 16.34 -28.58 -14.01
C ALA A 390 15.70 -27.55 -13.04
N PRO A 391 15.83 -27.70 -11.71
CA PRO A 391 15.34 -26.70 -10.76
C PRO A 391 15.95 -25.31 -10.98
N GLY A 392 15.20 -24.26 -10.64
CA GLY A 392 15.69 -22.88 -10.64
C GLY A 392 14.68 -21.86 -11.19
N ALA A 393 15.09 -20.59 -11.14
CA ALA A 393 14.30 -19.48 -11.65
C ALA A 393 14.02 -19.62 -13.16
N ARG A 394 12.89 -19.06 -13.60
CA ARG A 394 12.47 -18.99 -14.99
C ARG A 394 12.09 -17.57 -15.35
N SER A 395 12.40 -17.21 -16.60
CA SER A 395 11.86 -16.01 -17.22
C SER A 395 10.65 -16.40 -18.06
N LEU A 396 9.48 -15.93 -17.63
CA LEU A 396 8.24 -16.04 -18.40
C LEU A 396 8.28 -15.09 -19.58
N THR A 397 7.74 -15.52 -20.72
CA THR A 397 7.69 -14.74 -21.95
C THR A 397 6.30 -14.75 -22.56
N VAL A 398 5.88 -13.61 -23.10
CA VAL A 398 4.71 -13.48 -23.99
C VAL A 398 5.09 -12.51 -25.11
N GLY A 399 5.42 -13.05 -26.29
CA GLY A 399 6.04 -12.26 -27.35
C GLY A 399 7.36 -11.64 -26.88
N GLY A 400 7.47 -10.30 -26.94
CA GLY A 400 8.63 -9.58 -26.43
C GLY A 400 8.63 -9.35 -24.91
N ALA A 401 7.51 -9.59 -24.22
CA ALA A 401 7.41 -9.38 -22.77
C ALA A 401 8.25 -10.41 -22.02
N LYS A 402 8.92 -9.97 -20.94
CA LYS A 402 9.62 -10.85 -20.00
C LYS A 402 9.22 -10.53 -18.57
N ALA A 403 9.03 -11.56 -17.76
CA ALA A 403 8.86 -11.43 -16.31
C ALA A 403 9.64 -12.52 -15.57
N GLY A 404 10.20 -12.17 -14.41
CA GLY A 404 10.79 -13.12 -13.47
C GLY A 404 9.75 -13.63 -12.46
N GLY A 405 10.21 -14.14 -11.33
CA GLY A 405 9.34 -14.55 -10.22
C GLY A 405 8.60 -15.88 -10.46
N PHE A 406 8.97 -16.64 -11.49
CA PHE A 406 8.52 -18.01 -11.69
C PHE A 406 9.68 -18.98 -11.43
N ALA A 407 9.42 -20.13 -10.81
CA ALA A 407 10.43 -21.15 -10.56
C ALA A 407 9.98 -22.55 -10.98
N VAL A 408 10.91 -23.37 -11.45
CA VAL A 408 10.71 -24.83 -11.52
C VAL A 408 11.46 -25.45 -10.36
N TYR A 409 10.87 -26.42 -9.68
CA TYR A 409 11.54 -27.14 -8.58
C TYR A 409 11.30 -28.64 -8.67
N ALA A 410 12.26 -29.45 -8.24
CA ALA A 410 12.06 -30.89 -8.07
C ALA A 410 11.77 -31.21 -6.60
N THR A 411 12.61 -30.72 -5.71
CA THR A 411 12.45 -30.70 -4.25
C THR A 411 12.74 -29.29 -3.74
N LEU A 412 12.19 -28.95 -2.58
CA LEU A 412 12.53 -27.72 -1.87
C LEU A 412 13.76 -27.94 -0.98
N ASP A 413 14.64 -26.94 -0.88
CA ASP A 413 15.80 -26.98 0.01
C ASP A 413 15.45 -26.45 1.41
N SER A 414 14.54 -25.47 1.47
CA SER A 414 14.08 -24.91 2.75
C SER A 414 12.69 -24.26 2.65
N ILE A 415 12.08 -24.05 3.82
CA ILE A 415 10.88 -23.23 4.01
C ILE A 415 11.24 -22.04 4.87
N ARG A 416 10.76 -20.85 4.49
CA ARG A 416 10.84 -19.63 5.30
C ARG A 416 9.43 -19.15 5.63
N VAL A 417 9.21 -18.71 6.87
CA VAL A 417 7.98 -18.02 7.23
C VAL A 417 8.15 -16.55 6.90
N GLU A 418 7.25 -16.01 6.09
CA GLU A 418 7.22 -14.60 5.69
C GLU A 418 5.95 -13.93 6.23
N PRO A 419 6.04 -12.79 6.94
CA PRO A 419 7.27 -12.16 7.40
C PRO A 419 7.99 -13.00 8.47
N ASP A 420 9.31 -12.88 8.55
CA ASP A 420 10.16 -13.54 9.55
C ASP A 420 9.98 -12.94 10.95
N PHE A 421 9.62 -11.65 11.03
CA PHE A 421 9.24 -10.95 12.24
C PHE A 421 8.01 -10.06 12.03
N THR A 422 7.05 -10.12 12.95
CA THR A 422 5.93 -9.17 12.97
C THR A 422 5.29 -9.04 14.36
N ILE A 423 4.31 -8.14 14.45
CA ILE A 423 3.57 -7.81 15.66
C ILE A 423 2.08 -8.03 15.42
N ALA A 424 1.41 -8.69 16.36
CA ALA A 424 -0.04 -8.64 16.54
C ALA A 424 -0.37 -7.78 17.75
N ARG A 425 -1.59 -7.25 17.85
CA ARG A 425 -2.02 -6.49 19.03
C ARG A 425 -3.37 -6.96 19.53
N VAL A 426 -3.44 -7.20 20.84
CA VAL A 426 -4.73 -7.46 21.51
C VAL A 426 -5.69 -6.29 21.27
N GLY A 427 -6.99 -6.55 21.32
CA GLY A 427 -8.01 -5.52 21.11
C GLY A 427 -9.41 -6.03 21.43
N GLY A 428 -10.42 -5.21 21.18
CA GLY A 428 -11.81 -5.53 21.52
C GLY A 428 -12.02 -5.72 23.01
N ASN A 429 -12.73 -6.80 23.38
CA ASN A 429 -13.08 -7.13 24.78
C ASN A 429 -13.76 -5.97 25.53
N GLY A 430 -14.70 -5.28 24.85
CA GLY A 430 -15.39 -4.09 25.37
C GLY A 430 -14.62 -2.77 25.20
N GLY A 431 -13.36 -2.81 24.80
CA GLY A 431 -12.56 -1.62 24.46
C GLY A 431 -12.81 -1.10 23.04
N PRO A 432 -12.47 0.18 22.76
CA PRO A 432 -12.76 0.83 21.48
C PRO A 432 -11.74 0.53 20.37
N VAL A 433 -10.60 -0.08 20.71
CA VAL A 433 -9.54 -0.39 19.74
C VAL A 433 -9.71 -1.83 19.26
N PRO A 434 -9.88 -2.09 17.95
CA PRO A 434 -9.98 -3.44 17.42
C PRO A 434 -8.65 -4.20 17.55
N PRO A 435 -8.67 -5.55 17.55
CA PRO A 435 -7.44 -6.33 17.49
C PRO A 435 -6.72 -6.13 16.16
N MET A 436 -5.38 -6.20 16.19
CA MET A 436 -4.53 -6.20 15.00
C MET A 436 -4.00 -7.62 14.78
N THR A 437 -4.38 -8.24 13.67
CA THR A 437 -3.99 -9.60 13.31
C THR A 437 -2.56 -9.67 12.75
N ALA A 438 -2.03 -10.87 12.53
CA ALA A 438 -0.78 -11.07 11.82
C ALA A 438 -0.91 -12.23 10.83
N GLN A 439 -0.64 -11.97 9.56
CA GLN A 439 -0.72 -12.97 8.48
C GLN A 439 0.67 -13.44 8.08
N PHE A 440 0.84 -14.75 7.94
CA PHE A 440 2.07 -15.40 7.52
C PHE A 440 1.87 -16.24 6.27
N GLU A 441 2.93 -16.46 5.50
CA GLU A 441 3.03 -17.43 4.41
C GLU A 441 4.27 -18.31 4.60
N ALA A 442 4.14 -19.60 4.30
CA ALA A 442 5.26 -20.53 4.27
C ALA A 442 5.78 -20.57 2.84
N VAL A 443 7.00 -20.11 2.63
CA VAL A 443 7.56 -19.89 1.29
C VAL A 443 8.68 -20.88 1.04
N GLY A 444 8.59 -21.60 -0.08
CA GLY A 444 9.63 -22.53 -0.52
C GLY A 444 10.81 -21.82 -1.16
N TYR A 445 12.01 -22.33 -0.90
CA TYR A 445 13.27 -21.81 -1.45
C TYR A 445 14.14 -22.94 -2.00
N LEU A 446 14.93 -22.60 -3.02
CA LEU A 446 16.09 -23.36 -3.47
C LEU A 446 17.36 -22.57 -3.12
N ASN A 447 18.45 -23.25 -2.78
CA ASN A 447 19.73 -22.65 -2.39
C ASN A 447 20.52 -22.03 -3.58
N GLY A 448 19.93 -22.00 -4.77
CA GLY A 448 20.58 -21.42 -5.94
C GLY A 448 21.82 -22.19 -6.44
N PRO A 449 22.54 -21.61 -7.43
CA PRO A 449 23.76 -22.18 -7.99
C PRO A 449 24.89 -22.46 -6.99
N ASP A 450 25.03 -21.69 -5.91
CA ASP A 450 26.11 -21.88 -4.94
C ASP A 450 25.83 -23.01 -3.91
N GLY A 451 24.59 -23.49 -3.86
CA GLY A 451 24.13 -24.59 -3.02
C GLY A 451 24.05 -24.26 -1.52
N LYS A 452 24.19 -22.99 -1.13
CA LYS A 452 24.20 -22.55 0.27
C LYS A 452 22.87 -21.87 0.61
N PRO A 453 22.28 -22.15 1.79
CA PRO A 453 21.06 -21.47 2.19
C PRO A 453 21.33 -20.04 2.64
N GLY A 454 20.42 -19.12 2.30
CA GLY A 454 20.40 -17.77 2.85
C GLY A 454 21.33 -16.79 2.14
N THR A 455 21.72 -17.10 0.90
CA THR A 455 22.58 -16.29 0.04
C THR A 455 21.76 -15.50 -0.97
N ALA A 456 22.41 -14.57 -1.68
CA ALA A 456 21.74 -13.69 -2.63
C ALA A 456 21.24 -14.41 -3.90
N ASP A 457 21.73 -15.63 -4.18
CA ASP A 457 21.33 -16.44 -5.33
C ASP A 457 20.24 -17.48 -5.01
N ASP A 458 19.76 -17.52 -3.77
CA ASP A 458 18.58 -18.29 -3.39
C ASP A 458 17.41 -18.00 -4.34
N VAL A 459 16.77 -19.06 -4.83
CA VAL A 459 15.58 -18.94 -5.68
C VAL A 459 14.34 -19.07 -4.80
N ARG A 460 13.61 -17.97 -4.63
CA ARG A 460 12.28 -17.99 -4.04
C ARG A 460 11.30 -18.71 -4.97
N VAL A 461 10.79 -19.86 -4.56
CA VAL A 461 9.81 -20.66 -5.31
C VAL A 461 8.41 -20.06 -5.17
N GLY A 462 8.00 -19.77 -3.93
CA GLY A 462 6.74 -19.08 -3.65
C GLY A 462 5.97 -19.65 -2.46
N PRO A 463 4.82 -19.05 -2.11
CA PRO A 463 3.96 -19.51 -1.03
C PRO A 463 3.43 -20.92 -1.28
N MET A 464 3.57 -21.80 -0.29
CA MET A 464 3.18 -23.20 -0.33
C MET A 464 2.02 -23.46 0.66
N PRO A 465 1.13 -24.42 0.36
CA PRO A 465 0.20 -24.93 1.36
C PRO A 465 0.98 -25.48 2.56
N ALA A 466 0.61 -25.04 3.77
CA ALA A 466 1.29 -25.40 5.00
C ALA A 466 0.30 -25.66 6.14
N SER A 467 0.71 -26.49 7.09
CA SER A 467 0.11 -26.49 8.43
C SER A 467 0.82 -25.49 9.32
N TRP A 468 0.07 -24.89 10.24
CA TRP A 468 0.52 -23.79 11.07
C TRP A 468 0.35 -24.11 12.54
N SER A 469 1.36 -23.76 13.35
CA SER A 469 1.30 -23.80 14.80
C SER A 469 2.08 -22.63 15.41
N VAL A 470 1.93 -22.46 16.72
CA VAL A 470 2.72 -21.54 17.53
C VAL A 470 3.36 -22.29 18.68
N GLU A 471 4.59 -21.92 19.00
CA GLU A 471 5.36 -22.41 20.13
C GLU A 471 5.85 -21.22 20.98
N PRO A 472 6.21 -21.42 22.25
CA PRO A 472 6.86 -20.38 23.02
C PRO A 472 8.18 -19.98 22.33
N PHE A 473 8.45 -18.68 22.19
CA PHE A 473 9.69 -18.23 21.55
C PHE A 473 10.93 -18.52 22.42
N ASN A 474 10.77 -18.47 23.74
CA ASN A 474 11.83 -18.70 24.73
C ASN A 474 11.26 -19.27 26.04
N ASP A 475 12.14 -19.58 27.00
CA ASP A 475 11.76 -20.14 28.31
C ASP A 475 10.82 -19.24 29.11
N ALA A 476 10.98 -17.92 29.01
CA ALA A 476 10.11 -16.96 29.69
C ALA A 476 8.69 -17.00 29.11
N ALA A 477 8.55 -17.10 27.79
CA ALA A 477 7.25 -17.28 27.12
C ALA A 477 6.59 -18.61 27.51
N ALA A 478 7.38 -19.67 27.69
CA ALA A 478 6.87 -20.97 28.16
C ALA A 478 6.37 -20.87 29.62
N GLN A 479 7.14 -20.24 30.50
CA GLN A 479 6.77 -20.01 31.89
C GLN A 479 5.50 -19.16 32.04
N MET A 480 5.33 -18.16 31.18
CA MET A 480 4.16 -17.27 31.17
C MET A 480 2.95 -17.89 30.44
N GLU A 481 3.07 -19.11 29.92
CA GLU A 481 2.06 -19.81 29.11
C GLU A 481 1.59 -18.97 27.91
N ASP A 482 2.50 -18.25 27.24
CA ASP A 482 2.14 -17.30 26.18
C ASP A 482 1.32 -17.93 25.06
N VAL A 483 1.65 -19.16 24.64
CA VAL A 483 0.89 -19.90 23.61
C VAL A 483 -0.57 -20.11 24.00
N ARG A 484 -0.86 -20.30 25.29
CA ARG A 484 -2.22 -20.53 25.79
C ARG A 484 -3.06 -19.25 25.77
N PHE A 485 -2.45 -18.10 26.03
CA PHE A 485 -3.19 -16.86 26.30
C PHE A 485 -3.12 -15.83 25.17
N ALA A 486 -2.07 -15.82 24.34
CA ALA A 486 -1.81 -14.73 23.40
C ALA A 486 -2.80 -14.64 22.22
N GLY A 487 -3.40 -15.77 21.83
CA GLY A 487 -4.29 -15.87 20.67
C GLY A 487 -4.27 -17.24 20.02
N ALA A 488 -4.74 -17.32 18.78
CA ALA A 488 -4.82 -18.56 18.01
C ALA A 488 -4.27 -18.40 16.59
N MET A 489 -3.55 -19.43 16.12
CA MET A 489 -3.09 -19.54 14.73
C MET A 489 -4.12 -20.31 13.90
N GLY A 490 -4.64 -19.68 12.85
CA GLY A 490 -5.55 -20.31 11.90
C GLY A 490 -4.81 -21.15 10.85
N SER A 491 -5.55 -22.02 10.16
CA SER A 491 -5.01 -22.91 9.11
C SER A 491 -4.46 -22.17 7.88
N SER A 492 -4.84 -20.92 7.68
CA SER A 492 -4.33 -20.06 6.60
C SER A 492 -3.06 -19.28 6.98
N GLY A 493 -2.46 -19.55 8.15
CA GLY A 493 -1.33 -18.74 8.66
C GLY A 493 -1.76 -17.38 9.23
N LEU A 494 -3.06 -17.20 9.51
CA LEU A 494 -3.57 -15.98 10.15
C LEU A 494 -3.58 -16.16 11.67
N PHE A 495 -2.74 -15.41 12.38
CA PHE A 495 -2.82 -15.29 13.82
C PHE A 495 -3.85 -14.25 14.23
N THR A 496 -4.81 -14.66 15.07
CA THR A 496 -5.80 -13.80 15.69
C THR A 496 -5.46 -13.62 17.18
N PRO A 497 -5.10 -12.41 17.63
CA PRO A 497 -4.77 -12.18 19.03
C PRO A 497 -6.02 -12.30 19.92
N ALA A 498 -5.80 -12.63 21.18
CA ALA A 498 -6.85 -12.68 22.18
C ALA A 498 -7.35 -11.29 22.59
N GLY A 499 -8.40 -11.27 23.41
CA GLY A 499 -9.02 -10.03 23.89
C GLY A 499 -8.08 -9.18 24.75
N ALA A 500 -8.21 -7.86 24.63
CA ALA A 500 -7.47 -6.88 25.41
C ALA A 500 -7.78 -6.87 26.92
N GLY A 501 -6.92 -6.19 27.68
CA GLY A 501 -7.12 -5.89 29.10
C GLY A 501 -6.47 -6.92 30.04
N PRO A 502 -6.38 -6.60 31.35
CA PRO A 502 -5.87 -7.50 32.38
C PRO A 502 -6.61 -8.85 32.37
N ASN A 503 -5.88 -9.96 32.39
CA ASN A 503 -6.47 -11.30 32.48
C ASN A 503 -6.17 -11.91 33.86
N PRO A 504 -7.19 -12.07 34.73
CA PRO A 504 -7.02 -12.68 36.06
C PRO A 504 -6.50 -14.12 36.05
N GLN A 505 -6.58 -14.83 34.92
CA GLN A 505 -6.04 -16.19 34.77
C GLN A 505 -4.54 -16.21 34.49
N ARG A 506 -3.92 -15.06 34.21
CA ARG A 506 -2.48 -14.96 33.98
C ARG A 506 -1.74 -14.50 35.23
N GLN A 507 -0.47 -14.86 35.31
CA GLN A 507 0.43 -14.35 36.35
C GLN A 507 0.41 -12.80 36.36
N PHE A 508 0.34 -12.22 37.56
CA PHE A 508 0.22 -10.77 37.81
C PHE A 508 -1.05 -10.11 37.24
N GLY A 509 -2.03 -10.87 36.76
CA GLY A 509 -3.18 -10.30 36.04
C GLY A 509 -2.78 -9.62 34.73
N THR A 510 -1.64 -10.01 34.12
CA THR A 510 -1.15 -9.39 32.89
C THR A 510 -2.11 -9.59 31.71
N ASN A 511 -1.91 -8.80 30.65
CA ASN A 511 -2.70 -8.87 29.42
C ASN A 511 -2.48 -10.18 28.67
N ASN A 512 -3.33 -10.47 27.68
CA ASN A 512 -3.19 -11.61 26.77
C ASN A 512 -2.13 -11.40 25.66
N ILE A 513 -0.92 -11.03 26.06
CA ILE A 513 0.24 -10.80 25.19
C ILE A 513 1.16 -12.02 25.16
N GLY A 514 2.12 -12.08 24.24
CA GLY A 514 3.14 -13.13 24.26
C GLY A 514 4.23 -12.99 23.20
N ASP A 515 5.35 -13.70 23.43
CA ASP A 515 6.47 -13.85 22.50
C ASP A 515 6.44 -15.27 21.90
N LEU A 516 6.04 -15.36 20.64
CA LEU A 516 5.68 -16.60 19.97
C LEU A 516 6.64 -16.91 18.81
N LYS A 517 7.02 -18.18 18.70
CA LYS A 517 7.62 -18.74 17.49
C LYS A 517 6.50 -19.29 16.61
N VAL A 518 6.36 -18.73 15.41
CA VAL A 518 5.42 -19.21 14.39
C VAL A 518 6.10 -20.32 13.61
N VAL A 519 5.40 -21.43 13.40
CA VAL A 519 5.93 -22.62 12.72
C VAL A 519 5.04 -22.93 11.52
N GLY A 520 5.62 -22.88 10.32
CA GLY A 520 4.96 -23.28 9.07
C GLY A 520 5.57 -24.56 8.54
N THR A 521 4.77 -25.61 8.37
CA THR A 521 5.22 -26.93 7.91
C THR A 521 4.63 -27.28 6.56
N VAL A 522 5.50 -27.57 5.58
CA VAL A 522 5.16 -27.92 4.19
C VAL A 522 5.50 -29.37 3.93
N ILE A 523 4.59 -30.09 3.26
CA ILE A 523 4.82 -31.45 2.78
C ILE A 523 5.24 -31.37 1.30
N ASP A 524 6.46 -31.79 1.00
CA ASP A 524 7.00 -31.88 -0.35
C ASP A 524 7.31 -33.35 -0.71
N GLY A 525 6.32 -34.04 -1.27
CA GLY A 525 6.41 -35.49 -1.50
C GLY A 525 6.48 -36.24 -0.17
N SER A 526 7.59 -36.96 0.06
CA SER A 526 7.86 -37.64 1.33
C SER A 526 8.60 -36.76 2.35
N ALA A 527 9.08 -35.60 1.94
CA ALA A 527 9.80 -34.69 2.83
C ALA A 527 8.82 -33.79 3.59
N THR A 528 9.09 -33.57 4.88
CA THR A 528 8.41 -32.59 5.71
C THR A 528 9.42 -31.50 6.04
N LEU A 529 9.16 -30.28 5.58
CA LEU A 529 10.03 -29.14 5.79
C LEU A 529 9.33 -28.11 6.68
N THR A 530 10.08 -27.51 7.59
CA THR A 530 9.56 -26.52 8.53
C THR A 530 10.34 -25.23 8.43
N GLY A 531 9.61 -24.12 8.32
CA GLY A 531 10.14 -22.77 8.50
C GLY A 531 9.62 -22.16 9.79
N THR A 532 10.39 -21.21 10.35
CA THR A 532 9.99 -20.49 11.55
C THR A 532 10.06 -18.98 11.35
N GLY A 533 9.21 -18.27 12.09
CA GLY A 533 9.23 -16.82 12.24
C GLY A 533 8.95 -16.43 13.69
N ARG A 534 9.09 -15.16 14.02
CA ARG A 534 8.80 -14.60 15.35
C ARG A 534 7.62 -13.65 15.30
N LEU A 535 6.72 -13.84 16.25
CA LEU A 535 5.54 -13.00 16.44
C LEU A 535 5.54 -12.48 17.87
N ILE A 536 5.47 -11.16 18.02
CA ILE A 536 5.16 -10.55 19.32
C ILE A 536 3.68 -10.14 19.31
N SER A 537 2.84 -10.82 20.08
CA SER A 537 1.48 -10.37 20.38
C SER A 537 1.57 -9.37 21.54
N THR A 538 1.24 -8.10 21.32
CA THR A 538 1.48 -7.02 22.28
C THR A 538 0.24 -6.17 22.56
N VAL A 539 0.41 -5.11 23.36
CA VAL A 539 -0.65 -4.19 23.76
C VAL A 539 -1.11 -3.28 22.62
N GLN A 540 -2.27 -2.65 22.83
CA GLN A 540 -2.85 -1.67 21.93
C GLN A 540 -1.95 -0.44 21.75
N ARG A 541 -2.24 0.32 20.69
CA ARG A 541 -1.84 1.71 20.55
C ARG A 541 -3.10 2.56 20.36
N TRP A 542 -3.18 3.69 21.07
CA TRP A 542 -4.35 4.60 20.99
C TRP A 542 -4.09 5.81 20.09
N ASN A 543 -2.83 6.19 19.94
CA ASN A 543 -2.42 7.18 18.97
C ASN A 543 -2.01 6.45 17.69
N ASP A 544 -2.89 6.48 16.68
CA ASP A 544 -2.67 5.86 15.39
C ASP A 544 -2.85 6.90 14.26
N PRO A 545 -1.84 7.74 14.01
CA PRO A 545 -1.90 8.72 12.95
C PRO A 545 -1.74 8.09 11.55
N PRO A 546 -2.15 8.81 10.49
CA PRO A 546 -2.02 8.34 9.10
C PRO A 546 -0.63 7.83 8.71
N ILE A 547 0.44 8.46 9.22
CA ILE A 547 1.84 8.00 9.05
C ILE A 547 2.35 7.60 10.43
N HIS A 548 2.88 6.38 10.60
CA HIS A 548 3.34 5.86 11.90
C HIS A 548 4.53 6.55 12.51
#